data_AF-A0A3S1GV11-F1
#
_entry.id   AF-A0A3S1GV11-F1
#
_cell.length_a   1.000
_cell.length_b   1.000
_cell.length_c   1.000
_cell.angle_alpha   90.00
_cell.angle_beta   90.00
_cell.angle_gamma   90.00
#
_symmetry.space_group_name_H-M   'P 1'
#
loop_
_entity.id
_entity.type
_entity.pdbx_description
1 polymer ?
#
loop_
_entity_poly.entity_id
_entity_poly.type
_entity_poly.pdbx_seq_one_letter_code
_entity_poly.pdbx_strand_id
1 'polypeptide(L)'
;MKKYLLAAGVLCAFGTNAALAHITLETQEAAVGSTYKAVFRVPHGCEGKATTAVRVQIPEGVISVKPMPKPGWTLQTKKGKYEKSYQLYGETLTTGVKEVDWSGGNLPDEFYDEFVFRASL
;
A
#
# COMPACT_ATOMS: atom_id res chain seq x y z
N MET A 1 27.08 58.57 -17.34
CA MET A 1 26.75 58.08 -15.99
C MET A 1 25.60 57.09 -16.10
N LYS A 2 25.81 55.83 -15.63
CA LYS A 2 24.84 54.85 -15.06
C LYS A 2 23.57 54.50 -15.88
N LYS A 3 23.08 53.26 -16.01
CA LYS A 3 23.42 51.90 -15.53
C LYS A 3 22.50 50.92 -16.30
N TYR A 4 22.95 49.69 -16.46
CA TYR A 4 22.27 48.51 -17.03
C TYR A 4 20.89 48.20 -16.41
N LEU A 5 20.05 47.43 -17.14
CA LEU A 5 19.37 46.18 -16.72
C LEU A 5 18.29 45.80 -17.76
N LEU A 6 18.56 44.87 -18.68
CA LEU A 6 18.09 43.46 -18.63
C LEU A 6 16.58 43.32 -18.36
N ALA A 7 15.79 43.16 -19.43
CA ALA A 7 14.42 42.70 -19.35
C ALA A 7 14.42 41.24 -18.86
N ALA A 8 13.94 41.02 -17.64
CA ALA A 8 13.86 39.73 -16.99
C ALA A 8 12.80 38.85 -17.68
N GLY A 9 13.24 37.77 -18.34
CA GLY A 9 12.38 36.66 -18.70
C GLY A 9 12.00 35.89 -17.42
N VAL A 10 10.76 36.03 -16.96
CA VAL A 10 10.20 35.14 -15.95
C VAL A 10 9.64 33.93 -16.70
N LEU A 11 10.49 32.93 -16.91
CA LEU A 11 10.02 31.59 -17.25
C LEU A 11 9.42 30.99 -15.98
N CYS A 12 8.11 31.11 -15.81
CA CYS A 12 7.39 30.36 -14.77
C CYS A 12 7.48 28.87 -15.12
N ALA A 13 8.55 28.22 -14.67
CA ALA A 13 8.61 26.77 -14.57
C ALA A 13 7.61 26.36 -13.49
N PHE A 14 6.33 26.23 -13.86
CA PHE A 14 5.37 25.46 -13.08
C PHE A 14 5.84 24.01 -13.13
N GLY A 15 6.73 23.67 -12.21
CA GLY A 15 7.03 22.28 -11.89
C GLY A 15 5.71 21.65 -11.46
N THR A 16 5.20 20.74 -12.28
CA THR A 16 4.16 19.80 -11.86
C THR A 16 4.79 18.95 -10.77
N ASN A 17 4.66 19.37 -9.51
CA ASN A 17 4.98 18.52 -8.38
C ASN A 17 4.15 17.25 -8.57
N ALA A 18 4.82 16.15 -8.87
CA ALA A 18 4.17 14.85 -8.93
C ALA A 18 3.53 14.63 -7.56
N ALA A 19 2.20 14.68 -7.49
CA ALA A 19 1.49 14.29 -6.29
C ALA A 19 1.74 12.79 -6.09
N LEU A 20 2.67 12.45 -5.19
CA LEU A 20 3.02 11.08 -4.82
C LEU A 20 1.94 10.51 -3.89
N ALA A 21 0.68 10.49 -4.35
CA ALA A 21 -0.47 9.94 -3.64
C ALA A 21 -0.61 8.41 -3.83
N HIS A 22 0.40 7.77 -4.43
CA HIS A 22 0.36 6.33 -4.69
C HIS A 22 0.79 5.54 -3.46
N ILE A 23 -0.02 4.55 -3.08
CA ILE A 23 0.36 3.55 -2.07
C ILE A 23 1.58 2.78 -2.59
N THR A 24 2.58 2.58 -1.75
CA THR A 24 3.79 1.81 -2.10
C THR A 24 3.99 0.64 -1.16
N LEU A 25 4.71 -0.38 -1.62
CA LEU A 25 5.28 -1.40 -0.75
C LEU A 25 6.68 -0.95 -0.30
N GLU A 26 6.95 -1.01 0.99
CA GLU A 26 8.28 -0.72 1.56
C GLU A 26 9.38 -1.58 0.92
N THR A 27 9.15 -2.89 0.88
CA THR A 27 10.06 -3.86 0.25
C THR A 27 9.44 -4.24 -1.09
N GLN A 28 9.97 -3.70 -2.18
CA GLN A 28 9.30 -3.80 -3.50
C GLN A 28 9.47 -5.17 -4.17
N GLU A 29 10.50 -5.93 -3.78
CA GLU A 29 10.84 -7.21 -4.36
C GLU A 29 11.08 -8.25 -3.26
N ALA A 30 10.76 -9.49 -3.55
CA ALA A 30 11.01 -10.60 -2.64
C ALA A 30 11.21 -11.90 -3.43
N ALA A 31 12.01 -12.81 -2.87
CA ALA A 31 12.28 -14.09 -3.49
C ALA A 31 11.05 -15.01 -3.40
N VAL A 32 10.78 -15.77 -4.47
CA VAL A 32 9.80 -16.86 -4.46
C VAL A 32 10.21 -17.90 -3.42
N GLY A 33 9.24 -18.47 -2.69
CA GLY A 33 9.48 -19.43 -1.62
C GLY A 33 9.88 -18.79 -0.28
N SER A 34 9.95 -17.46 -0.19
CA SER A 34 10.31 -16.76 1.05
C SER A 34 9.07 -16.31 1.85
N THR A 35 9.31 -15.92 3.11
CA THR A 35 8.32 -15.15 3.87
C THR A 35 8.46 -13.68 3.52
N TYR A 36 7.34 -13.04 3.21
CA TYR A 36 7.28 -11.62 2.87
C TYR A 36 6.43 -10.85 3.88
N LYS A 37 6.96 -9.71 4.34
CA LYS A 37 6.24 -8.73 5.16
C LYS A 37 5.84 -7.57 4.25
N ALA A 38 4.61 -7.58 3.77
CA ALA A 38 4.06 -6.49 2.97
C ALA A 38 3.73 -5.32 3.90
N VAL A 39 4.42 -4.18 3.72
CA VAL A 39 4.13 -2.92 4.41
C VAL A 39 3.65 -1.94 3.35
N PHE A 40 2.34 -1.71 3.31
CA PHE A 40 1.71 -0.73 2.44
C PHE A 40 1.84 0.64 3.11
N ARG A 41 2.65 1.52 2.53
CA ARG A 41 2.77 2.91 2.95
C ARG A 41 1.69 3.72 2.24
N VAL A 42 0.74 4.24 3.01
CA VAL A 42 -0.40 5.01 2.52
C VAL A 42 -0.13 6.48 2.85
N PRO A 43 0.10 7.34 1.83
CA PRO A 43 0.66 8.66 2.05
C PRO A 43 -0.31 9.64 2.69
N HIS A 44 -1.51 9.77 2.15
CA HIS A 44 -2.58 10.64 2.65
C HIS A 44 -3.88 10.35 1.87
N GLY A 45 -4.98 11.01 2.21
CA GLY A 45 -6.22 10.95 1.44
C GLY A 45 -6.23 11.93 0.25
N CYS A 46 -7.39 12.22 -0.32
CA CYS A 46 -7.49 13.11 -1.49
C CYS A 46 -8.28 14.37 -1.13
N GLU A 47 -7.82 15.53 -1.65
CA GLU A 47 -8.53 16.82 -1.52
C GLU A 47 -8.81 17.20 -0.04
N GLY A 48 -7.87 16.96 0.87
CA GLY A 48 -8.04 17.25 2.29
C GLY A 48 -8.94 16.26 3.04
N LYS A 49 -9.49 15.24 2.37
CA LYS A 49 -10.33 14.21 2.99
C LYS A 49 -9.47 13.08 3.52
N ALA A 50 -9.92 12.44 4.60
CA ALA A 50 -9.22 11.31 5.18
C ALA A 50 -9.37 10.03 4.34
N THR A 51 -8.34 9.18 4.36
CA THR A 51 -8.46 7.78 3.95
C THR A 51 -9.21 7.00 5.04
N THR A 52 -10.29 6.32 4.67
CA THR A 52 -11.19 5.62 5.61
C THR A 52 -11.22 4.10 5.43
N ALA A 53 -10.67 3.62 4.32
CA ALA A 53 -10.56 2.19 4.02
C ALA A 53 -9.32 1.90 3.17
N VAL A 54 -8.68 0.77 3.44
CA VAL A 54 -7.61 0.18 2.62
C VAL A 54 -7.96 -1.27 2.37
N ARG A 55 -8.12 -1.62 1.09
CA ARG A 55 -8.44 -2.98 0.63
C ARG A 55 -7.34 -3.48 -0.28
N VAL A 56 -6.82 -4.66 0.04
CA VAL A 56 -5.73 -5.29 -0.71
C VAL A 56 -6.21 -6.63 -1.26
N GLN A 57 -6.22 -6.75 -2.59
CA GLN A 57 -6.40 -8.04 -3.26
C GLN A 57 -5.11 -8.84 -3.19
N ILE A 58 -5.22 -10.10 -2.79
CA ILE A 58 -4.08 -11.01 -2.67
C ILE A 58 -3.92 -11.79 -3.99
N PRO A 59 -2.79 -11.60 -4.71
CA PRO A 59 -2.55 -12.31 -5.95
C PRO A 59 -2.35 -13.81 -5.70
N GLU A 60 -2.54 -14.62 -6.74
CA GLU A 60 -2.25 -16.05 -6.68
C GLU A 60 -0.76 -16.30 -6.40
N GLY A 61 -0.43 -17.39 -5.71
CA GLY A 61 0.93 -17.67 -5.23
C GLY A 61 1.26 -17.03 -3.88
N VAL A 62 0.58 -15.95 -3.48
CA VAL A 62 0.72 -15.37 -2.14
C VAL A 62 -0.21 -16.09 -1.18
N ILE A 63 0.36 -16.93 -0.32
CA ILE A 63 -0.38 -17.83 0.57
C ILE A 63 -0.10 -17.52 2.04
N SER A 64 -0.90 -18.12 2.94
CA SER A 64 -0.72 -17.97 4.39
C SER A 64 -0.70 -16.50 4.86
N VAL A 65 -1.49 -15.64 4.21
CA VAL A 65 -1.59 -14.22 4.53
C VAL A 65 -2.16 -14.04 5.94
N LYS A 66 -1.44 -13.27 6.77
CA LYS A 66 -1.83 -12.91 8.13
C LYS A 66 -1.72 -11.40 8.29
N PRO A 67 -2.82 -10.66 8.19
CA PRO A 67 -2.81 -9.21 8.40
C PRO A 67 -2.61 -8.86 9.87
N MET A 68 -1.91 -7.75 10.09
CA MET A 68 -1.69 -7.18 11.42
C MET A 68 -2.95 -6.41 11.85
N PRO A 69 -3.51 -6.67 13.04
CA PRO A 69 -4.56 -5.84 13.61
C PRO A 69 -4.08 -4.39 13.74
N LYS A 70 -4.97 -3.44 13.43
CA LYS A 70 -4.66 -2.02 13.45
C LYS A 70 -5.63 -1.30 14.39
N PRO A 71 -5.16 -0.72 15.51
CA PRO A 71 -6.02 -0.01 16.45
C PRO A 71 -6.82 1.10 15.77
N GLY A 72 -8.12 1.20 16.10
CA GLY A 72 -9.02 2.18 15.48
C GLY A 72 -9.54 1.80 14.09
N TRP A 73 -9.15 0.64 13.55
CA TRP A 73 -9.64 0.11 12.28
C TRP A 73 -10.32 -1.24 12.49
N THR A 74 -11.39 -1.49 11.74
CA THR A 74 -12.00 -2.82 11.64
C THR A 74 -11.22 -3.63 10.61
N LEU A 75 -10.71 -4.80 11.01
CA LEU A 75 -9.99 -5.72 10.13
C LEU A 75 -10.88 -6.90 9.74
N GLN A 76 -11.04 -7.13 8.44
CA GLN A 76 -11.72 -8.28 7.88
C GLN A 76 -10.86 -8.97 6.81
N THR A 77 -11.09 -10.26 6.61
CA THR A 77 -10.47 -11.03 5.52
C THR A 77 -11.52 -11.81 4.77
N LYS A 78 -11.45 -11.79 3.44
CA LYS A 78 -12.24 -12.70 2.60
C LYS A 78 -11.38 -13.88 2.21
N LYS A 79 -11.89 -15.09 2.47
CA LYS A 79 -11.22 -16.34 2.06
C LYS A 79 -11.84 -16.87 0.77
N GLY A 80 -11.01 -17.52 -0.04
CA GLY A 80 -11.41 -18.16 -1.29
C GLY A 80 -10.54 -19.37 -1.61
N LYS A 81 -10.92 -20.10 -2.64
CA LYS A 81 -10.07 -21.15 -3.22
C LYS A 81 -8.88 -20.53 -3.92
N TYR A 82 -7.74 -21.18 -3.80
CA TYR A 82 -6.60 -20.94 -4.68
C TYR A 82 -6.85 -21.58 -6.05
N GLU A 83 -6.15 -21.09 -7.07
CA GLU A 83 -6.17 -21.68 -8.40
C GLU A 83 -5.44 -23.02 -8.41
N LYS A 84 -4.43 -23.17 -7.53
CA LYS A 84 -3.63 -24.39 -7.37
C LYS A 84 -3.58 -24.82 -5.90
N SER A 85 -3.17 -26.06 -5.66
CA SER A 85 -2.77 -26.50 -4.32
C SER A 85 -1.33 -26.08 -4.04
N TYR A 86 -1.07 -25.69 -2.80
CA TYR A 86 0.26 -25.29 -2.33
C TYR A 86 0.68 -26.16 -1.15
N GLN A 87 1.97 -26.48 -1.05
CA GLN A 87 2.53 -27.14 0.13
C GLN A 87 3.18 -26.11 1.04
N LEU A 88 2.80 -26.11 2.31
CA LEU A 88 3.37 -25.23 3.32
C LEU A 88 3.58 -26.00 4.61
N TYR A 89 4.84 -26.16 5.03
CA TYR A 89 5.20 -26.89 6.26
C TYR A 89 4.59 -28.31 6.36
N GLY A 90 4.48 -29.01 5.23
CA GLY A 90 3.89 -30.36 5.16
C GLY A 90 2.37 -30.39 5.02
N GLU A 91 1.70 -29.24 5.02
CA GLU A 91 0.26 -29.13 4.81
C GLU A 91 -0.07 -28.71 3.38
N THR A 92 -1.13 -29.32 2.82
CA THR A 92 -1.66 -28.93 1.52
C THR A 92 -2.75 -27.88 1.69
N LEU A 93 -2.49 -26.68 1.16
CA LEU A 93 -3.41 -25.55 1.17
C LEU A 93 -4.13 -25.45 -0.17
N THR A 94 -5.46 -25.43 -0.13
CA THR A 94 -6.34 -25.23 -1.29
C THR A 94 -7.20 -23.97 -1.18
N THR A 95 -7.20 -23.33 0.00
CA THR A 95 -7.93 -22.10 0.28
C THR A 95 -7.10 -21.18 1.16
N GLY A 96 -7.38 -19.89 1.09
CA GLY A 96 -6.81 -18.90 1.99
C GLY A 96 -7.35 -17.51 1.73
N VAL A 97 -6.71 -16.49 2.30
CA VAL A 97 -7.14 -15.10 2.18
C VAL A 97 -6.90 -14.60 0.75
N LYS A 98 -7.94 -14.05 0.12
CA LYS A 98 -7.91 -13.41 -1.21
C LYS A 98 -8.07 -11.89 -1.14
N GLU A 99 -8.56 -11.37 -0.02
CA GLU A 99 -8.66 -9.93 0.24
C GLU A 99 -8.46 -9.64 1.73
N VAL A 100 -7.72 -8.58 2.02
CA VAL A 100 -7.64 -7.97 3.35
C VAL A 100 -8.29 -6.59 3.31
N ASP A 101 -9.18 -6.31 4.25
CA ASP A 101 -9.89 -5.03 4.40
C ASP A 101 -9.60 -4.45 5.79
N TRP A 102 -8.99 -3.26 5.83
CA TRP A 102 -9.01 -2.38 6.99
C TRP A 102 -9.96 -1.22 6.70
N SER A 103 -11.01 -1.07 7.49
CA SER A 103 -12.04 -0.02 7.27
C SER A 103 -12.55 0.62 8.56
N GLY A 104 -13.25 1.74 8.41
CA GLY A 104 -13.81 2.51 9.52
C GLY A 104 -12.78 3.33 10.29
N GLY A 105 -11.55 3.41 9.78
CA GLY A 105 -10.52 4.27 10.33
C GLY A 105 -10.59 5.70 9.78
N ASN A 106 -9.64 6.51 10.22
CA ASN A 106 -9.50 7.91 9.84
C ASN A 106 -8.02 8.24 9.74
N LEU A 107 -7.49 8.26 8.52
CA LEU A 107 -6.15 8.78 8.21
C LEU A 107 -6.29 10.16 7.56
N PRO A 108 -6.13 11.27 8.32
CA PRO A 108 -6.20 12.62 7.80
C PRO A 108 -5.18 12.90 6.70
N ASP A 109 -5.47 13.88 5.84
CA ASP A 109 -4.62 14.25 4.70
C ASP A 109 -3.21 14.74 5.08
N GLU A 110 -3.06 15.24 6.31
CA GLU A 110 -1.78 15.74 6.85
C GLU A 110 -0.83 14.63 7.33
N PHE A 111 -1.30 13.38 7.38
CA PHE A 111 -0.54 12.25 7.92
C PHE A 111 -0.50 11.07 6.95
N TYR A 112 0.57 10.28 7.08
CA TYR A 112 0.70 8.98 6.44
C TYR A 112 0.55 7.86 7.46
N ASP A 113 0.31 6.64 6.98
CA ASP A 113 0.22 5.46 7.83
C ASP A 113 0.65 4.19 7.08
N GLU A 114 0.81 3.11 7.83
CA GLU A 114 1.19 1.80 7.32
C GLU A 114 0.13 0.74 7.62
N PHE A 115 -0.07 -0.14 6.65
CA PHE A 115 -0.94 -1.30 6.74
C PHE A 115 -0.12 -2.53 6.40
N VAL A 116 -0.19 -3.56 7.23
CA VAL A 116 0.83 -4.62 7.22
C VAL A 116 0.19 -5.99 7.20
N PHE A 117 0.71 -6.89 6.36
CA PHE A 117 0.52 -8.32 6.52
C PHE A 117 1.83 -9.08 6.30
N ARG A 118 1.90 -10.30 6.84
CA ARG A 118 2.91 -11.29 6.45
C ARG A 118 2.29 -12.37 5.58
N ALA A 119 3.06 -12.92 4.64
CA ALA A 119 2.64 -14.00 3.76
C ALA A 119 3.82 -14.89 3.36
N SER A 120 3.52 -16.02 2.73
CA SER A 120 4.50 -16.85 2.01
C SER A 120 4.33 -16.63 0.50
N LEU A 121 5.45 -16.55 -0.23
CA LEU A 121 5.51 -16.37 -1.68
C LEU A 121 5.88 -17.64 -2.43
#